data_AF-A0A5J4NLF6-F1
#
_entry.id   AF-A0A5J4NLF6-F1
#
_cell.length_a   1.000
_cell.length_b   1.000
_cell.length_c   1.000
_cell.angle_alpha   90.00
_cell.angle_beta   90.00
_cell.angle_gamma   90.00
#
_symmetry.space_group_name_H-M   'P 1'
#
loop_
_entity.id
_entity.type
_entity.pdbx_description
1 polymer ?
#
loop_
_entity_poly.entity_id
_entity_poly.type
_entity_poly.pdbx_seq_one_letter_code
_entity_poly.pdbx_strand_id
1 'polypeptide(L)'
;MPSNWSPKPVDLHNLESFARAFTAKRCELKMMFALIVDLGQVDVARSLKLLYGVHRSSTLISRVERMDLSLNNFLQIYPVLLQWLKDTEFDKSRDAIIRAALDTTEGTVPSSPLESLPASTLGPIFRKRRLRTVLSSEAKKVLEDAFIADAHPPTTVLKHLASKLNLDTHVVRVWFYNRRSRRCRPKMVKIN
;
A
#
# COMPACT_ATOMS: atom_id res chain seq x y z
N MET A 1 -0.27 3.40 -29.39
CA MET A 1 -1.26 3.95 -28.43
C MET A 1 -1.11 5.46 -28.44
N PRO A 2 -2.19 6.27 -28.54
CA PRO A 2 -2.05 7.69 -28.79
C PRO A 2 -1.52 8.41 -27.54
N SER A 3 -0.41 9.07 -27.78
CA SER A 3 0.35 9.97 -26.92
C SER A 3 -0.46 11.21 -26.56
N ASN A 4 -1.10 11.22 -25.38
CA ASN A 4 -1.26 12.40 -24.51
C ASN A 4 -2.01 12.02 -23.22
N TRP A 5 -1.43 11.17 -22.37
CA TRP A 5 -1.98 10.96 -21.02
C TRP A 5 -1.45 12.07 -20.10
N SER A 6 -2.16 13.19 -20.06
CA SER A 6 -1.93 14.28 -19.11
C SER A 6 -3.01 14.24 -18.03
N PRO A 7 -2.76 13.63 -16.86
CA PRO A 7 -3.81 13.48 -15.87
C PRO A 7 -3.54 14.43 -14.72
N LYS A 8 -4.29 15.52 -14.69
CA LYS A 8 -4.67 16.07 -13.40
C LYS A 8 -5.90 15.26 -12.97
N PRO A 9 -5.83 14.44 -11.91
CA PRO A 9 -6.96 13.62 -11.48
C PRO A 9 -7.93 14.53 -10.71
N VAL A 10 -8.68 15.36 -11.45
CA VAL A 10 -9.72 16.22 -10.87
C VAL A 10 -11.05 15.46 -10.79
N ASP A 11 -11.26 14.47 -11.68
CA ASP A 11 -12.52 13.73 -11.81
C ASP A 11 -12.40 12.23 -11.53
N LEU A 12 -13.39 11.66 -10.83
CA LEU A 12 -13.49 10.24 -10.49
C LEU A 12 -13.53 9.32 -11.72
N HIS A 13 -14.11 9.78 -12.83
CA HIS A 13 -14.17 9.04 -14.10
C HIS A 13 -12.77 8.84 -14.72
N ASN A 14 -11.90 9.85 -14.58
CA ASN A 14 -10.49 9.75 -15.03
C ASN A 14 -9.71 8.76 -14.16
N LEU A 15 -10.12 8.59 -12.89
CA LEU A 15 -9.53 7.66 -11.94
C LEU A 15 -9.86 6.20 -12.27
N GLU A 16 -11.13 5.92 -12.57
CA GLU A 16 -11.59 4.60 -12.99
C GLU A 16 -10.96 4.20 -14.33
N SER A 17 -10.92 5.14 -15.28
CA SER A 17 -10.27 4.93 -16.58
C SER A 17 -8.78 4.65 -16.42
N PHE A 18 -8.11 5.36 -15.49
CA PHE A 18 -6.71 5.08 -15.15
C PHE A 18 -6.52 3.70 -14.49
N ALA A 19 -7.36 3.32 -13.53
CA ALA A 19 -7.24 2.02 -12.88
C ALA A 19 -7.45 0.86 -13.87
N ARG A 20 -8.40 1.01 -14.81
CA ARG A 20 -8.59 0.08 -15.93
C ARG A 20 -7.38 0.05 -16.85
N ALA A 21 -6.84 1.21 -17.25
CA ALA A 21 -5.66 1.28 -18.10
C ALA A 21 -4.41 0.67 -17.43
N PHE A 22 -4.22 0.92 -16.14
CA PHE A 22 -3.16 0.30 -15.34
C PHE A 22 -3.28 -1.22 -15.30
N THR A 23 -4.50 -1.73 -15.04
CA THR A 23 -4.77 -3.17 -15.02
C THR A 23 -4.52 -3.79 -16.39
N ALA A 24 -5.00 -3.14 -17.46
CA ALA A 24 -4.79 -3.58 -18.84
C ALA A 24 -3.30 -3.60 -19.20
N LYS A 25 -2.53 -2.56 -18.85
CA LYS A 25 -1.09 -2.52 -19.11
C LYS A 25 -0.33 -3.60 -18.35
N ARG A 26 -0.69 -3.87 -17.09
CA ARG A 26 -0.12 -5.01 -16.35
C ARG A 26 -0.43 -6.34 -17.04
N CYS A 27 -1.65 -6.54 -17.52
CA CYS A 27 -2.01 -7.73 -18.30
C CYS A 27 -1.31 -7.80 -19.67
N GLU A 28 -1.09 -6.66 -20.34
CA GLU A 28 -0.34 -6.58 -21.59
C GLU A 28 1.11 -6.98 -21.38
N LEU A 29 1.77 -6.46 -20.33
CA LEU A 29 3.11 -6.89 -19.94
C LEU A 29 3.10 -8.38 -19.63
N LYS A 30 2.11 -8.88 -18.89
CA LYS A 30 1.93 -10.32 -18.64
C LYS A 30 1.87 -11.14 -19.95
N MET A 31 1.13 -10.69 -20.97
CA MET A 31 1.00 -11.39 -22.26
C MET A 31 2.24 -11.27 -23.14
N MET A 32 2.93 -10.13 -23.11
CA MET A 32 4.17 -9.91 -23.86
C MET A 32 5.34 -10.76 -23.32
N PHE A 33 5.32 -11.10 -22.03
CA PHE A 33 6.36 -11.92 -21.36
C PHE A 33 5.94 -13.38 -21.11
N ALA A 34 4.85 -13.84 -21.72
CA ALA A 34 4.20 -15.14 -21.47
C ALA A 34 5.02 -16.40 -21.80
N LEU A 35 6.32 -16.28 -22.09
CA LEU A 35 7.24 -17.41 -22.14
C LEU A 35 8.02 -17.63 -20.84
N ILE A 36 8.08 -16.67 -19.90
CA ILE A 36 8.90 -16.87 -18.69
C ILE A 36 8.23 -16.46 -17.37
N VAL A 37 7.37 -15.42 -17.24
CA VAL A 37 6.90 -14.98 -15.89
C VAL A 37 5.47 -14.42 -15.82
N ASP A 38 4.67 -14.95 -14.88
CA ASP A 38 3.42 -14.34 -14.43
C ASP A 38 3.72 -13.02 -13.67
N LEU A 39 3.69 -11.87 -14.35
CA LEU A 39 3.75 -10.55 -13.68
C LEU A 39 2.46 -10.32 -12.87
N GLY A 40 2.46 -10.83 -11.64
CA GLY A 40 1.38 -10.73 -10.68
C GLY A 40 1.41 -9.42 -9.90
N GLN A 41 0.38 -9.23 -9.07
CA GLN A 41 0.30 -8.10 -8.14
C GLN A 41 1.49 -8.04 -7.16
N VAL A 42 2.11 -9.20 -6.87
CA VAL A 42 3.30 -9.32 -6.02
C VAL A 42 4.52 -8.75 -6.71
N ASP A 43 4.70 -9.01 -8.00
CA ASP A 43 5.88 -8.59 -8.77
C ASP A 43 5.83 -7.09 -9.08
N VAL A 44 4.63 -6.55 -9.32
CA VAL A 44 4.42 -5.11 -9.40
C VAL A 44 4.73 -4.43 -8.07
N ALA A 45 4.27 -4.98 -6.94
CA ALA A 45 4.62 -4.44 -5.63
C ALA A 45 6.13 -4.52 -5.34
N ARG A 46 6.81 -5.58 -5.80
CA ARG A 46 8.27 -5.75 -5.69
C ARG A 46 9.02 -4.70 -6.51
N SER A 47 8.69 -4.52 -7.78
CA SER A 47 9.32 -3.50 -8.62
C SER A 47 9.07 -2.08 -8.09
N LEU A 48 7.87 -1.78 -7.58
CA LEU A 48 7.58 -0.51 -6.92
C LEU A 48 8.41 -0.28 -5.65
N LYS A 49 8.66 -1.33 -4.86
CA LYS A 49 9.51 -1.27 -3.66
C LYS A 49 10.97 -1.01 -4.03
N LEU A 50 11.50 -1.72 -5.03
CA LEU A 50 12.92 -1.66 -5.40
C LEU A 50 13.28 -0.40 -6.20
N LEU A 51 12.43 0.01 -7.14
CA LEU A 51 12.74 1.13 -8.04
C LEU A 51 12.30 2.49 -7.50
N TYR A 52 11.21 2.52 -6.73
CA TYR A 52 10.60 3.78 -6.27
C TYR A 52 10.53 3.89 -4.74
N GLY A 53 11.08 2.91 -3.99
CA GLY A 53 11.07 2.94 -2.53
C GLY A 53 9.68 2.80 -1.90
N VAL A 54 8.67 2.34 -2.64
CA VAL A 54 7.29 2.24 -2.13
C VAL A 54 7.10 0.94 -1.35
N HIS A 55 7.16 1.03 -0.02
CA HIS A 55 6.95 -0.08 0.90
C HIS A 55 5.45 -0.41 1.10
N ARG A 56 4.77 -0.84 0.03
CA ARG A 56 3.37 -1.25 0.08
C ARG A 56 3.22 -2.71 -0.33
N SER A 57 2.30 -3.43 0.31
CA SER A 57 2.02 -4.84 0.05
C SER A 57 1.29 -5.04 -1.28
N SER A 58 1.39 -6.24 -1.86
CA SER A 58 0.64 -6.65 -3.07
C SER A 58 -0.87 -6.40 -2.99
N THR A 59 -1.44 -6.44 -1.77
CA THR A 59 -2.85 -6.12 -1.49
C THR A 59 -3.26 -4.70 -1.90
N LEU A 60 -2.32 -3.76 -1.95
CA LEU A 60 -2.56 -2.42 -2.47
C LEU A 60 -2.88 -2.45 -3.96
N ILE A 61 -2.13 -3.22 -4.75
CA ILE A 61 -2.33 -3.32 -6.21
C ILE A 61 -3.71 -3.88 -6.48
N SER A 62 -4.10 -4.95 -5.79
CA SER A 62 -5.47 -5.48 -5.88
C SER A 62 -6.54 -4.44 -5.57
N ARG A 63 -6.33 -3.59 -4.54
CA ARG A 63 -7.31 -2.55 -4.17
C ARG A 63 -7.35 -1.40 -5.17
N VAL A 64 -6.24 -1.06 -5.81
CA VAL A 64 -6.20 -0.09 -6.91
C VAL A 64 -6.99 -0.63 -8.11
N GLU A 65 -6.76 -1.88 -8.51
CA GLU A 65 -7.45 -2.52 -9.64
C GLU A 65 -8.96 -2.62 -9.41
N ARG A 66 -9.36 -2.87 -8.16
CA ARG A 66 -10.76 -2.97 -7.75
C ARG A 66 -11.40 -1.63 -7.37
N MET A 67 -10.66 -0.53 -7.46
CA MET A 67 -11.09 0.80 -6.99
C MET A 67 -11.59 0.81 -5.52
N ASP A 68 -11.08 -0.11 -4.70
CA ASP A 68 -11.43 -0.28 -3.30
C ASP A 68 -10.47 0.52 -2.40
N LEU A 69 -10.28 1.80 -2.71
CA LEU A 69 -9.48 2.75 -1.95
C LEU A 69 -10.25 4.06 -1.76
N SER A 70 -10.01 4.74 -0.63
CA SER A 70 -10.50 6.11 -0.50
C SER A 70 -9.78 7.02 -1.51
N LEU A 71 -10.48 8.03 -2.02
CA LEU A 71 -9.94 8.97 -3.00
C LEU A 71 -8.61 9.57 -2.57
N ASN A 72 -8.47 9.99 -1.30
CA ASN A 72 -7.22 10.53 -0.77
C ASN A 72 -6.06 9.51 -0.81
N ASN A 73 -6.33 8.22 -0.54
CA ASN A 73 -5.30 7.17 -0.63
C ASN A 73 -4.92 6.88 -2.08
N PHE A 74 -5.90 6.94 -2.99
CA PHE A 74 -5.65 6.80 -4.41
C PHE A 74 -4.81 7.97 -4.95
N LEU A 75 -5.19 9.21 -4.69
CA LEU A 75 -4.46 10.41 -5.11
C LEU A 75 -3.03 10.44 -4.58
N GLN A 76 -2.84 9.92 -3.37
CA GLN A 76 -1.52 9.73 -2.79
C GLN A 76 -0.65 8.80 -3.65
N ILE A 77 -1.16 7.63 -4.04
CA ILE A 77 -0.37 6.65 -4.80
C ILE A 77 -0.31 6.93 -6.30
N TYR A 78 -1.24 7.74 -6.80
CA TYR A 78 -1.40 8.06 -8.20
C TYR A 78 -0.10 8.46 -8.93
N PRO A 79 0.73 9.38 -8.42
CA PRO A 79 1.94 9.83 -9.13
C PRO A 79 2.93 8.68 -9.34
N VAL A 80 3.01 7.75 -8.38
CA VAL A 80 3.91 6.59 -8.46
C VAL A 80 3.45 5.63 -9.53
N LEU A 81 2.16 5.30 -9.55
CA LEU A 81 1.60 4.37 -10.54
C LEU A 81 1.72 4.96 -11.95
N LEU A 82 1.50 6.26 -12.09
CA LEU A 82 1.68 6.97 -13.35
C LEU A 82 3.13 6.93 -13.80
N GLN A 83 4.09 7.18 -12.90
CA GLN A 83 5.51 7.11 -13.23
C GLN A 83 5.93 5.69 -13.61
N TRP A 84 5.49 4.69 -12.86
CA TRP A 84 5.74 3.29 -13.18
C TRP A 84 5.21 2.92 -14.58
N LEU A 85 4.00 3.36 -14.94
CA LEU A 85 3.45 3.14 -16.27
C LEU A 85 4.29 3.80 -17.37
N LYS A 86 4.70 5.06 -17.18
CA LYS A 86 5.60 5.75 -18.14
C LYS A 86 6.91 4.99 -18.30
N ASP A 87 7.48 4.51 -17.20
CA ASP A 87 8.74 3.77 -17.20
C ASP A 87 8.61 2.39 -17.87
N THR A 88 7.40 1.83 -18.03
CA THR A 88 7.19 0.63 -18.86
C THR A 88 7.24 0.89 -20.37
N GLU A 89 7.14 2.15 -20.81
CA GLU A 89 7.18 2.54 -22.23
C GLU A 89 8.61 2.72 -22.75
N PHE A 90 9.60 2.89 -21.87
CA PHE A 90 11.01 3.07 -22.24
C PHE A 90 11.79 1.76 -22.06
N ASP A 91 12.48 1.28 -23.08
CA ASP A 91 13.17 -0.03 -23.04
C ASP A 91 14.13 -0.19 -21.86
N LYS A 92 14.97 0.81 -21.58
CA LYS A 92 15.93 0.77 -20.45
C LYS A 92 15.24 0.66 -19.09
N SER A 93 14.16 1.41 -18.89
CA SER A 93 13.41 1.43 -17.63
C SER A 93 12.54 0.18 -17.49
N ARG A 94 11.98 -0.31 -18.59
CA ARG A 94 11.24 -1.56 -18.68
C ARG A 94 12.11 -2.74 -18.28
N ASP A 95 13.35 -2.83 -18.76
CA ASP A 95 14.30 -3.86 -18.38
C ASP A 95 14.63 -3.83 -16.88
N ALA A 96 14.72 -2.64 -16.29
CA ALA A 96 14.92 -2.48 -14.84
C ALA A 96 13.70 -2.96 -14.04
N ILE A 97 12.47 -2.66 -14.49
CA ILE A 97 11.22 -3.15 -13.87
C ILE A 97 11.17 -4.68 -13.92
N ILE A 98 11.56 -5.27 -15.05
CA ILE A 98 11.62 -6.73 -15.20
C ILE A 98 12.63 -7.31 -14.21
N ARG A 99 13.89 -6.86 -14.20
CA ARG A 99 14.90 -7.36 -13.26
C ARG A 99 14.44 -7.27 -11.80
N ALA A 100 13.86 -6.13 -11.41
CA ALA A 100 13.32 -5.92 -10.08
C ALA A 100 12.10 -6.80 -9.76
N ALA A 101 11.31 -7.17 -10.77
CA ALA A 101 10.21 -8.11 -10.63
C ALA A 101 10.70 -9.56 -10.50
N LEU A 102 11.82 -9.94 -11.12
CA LEU A 102 12.33 -11.32 -11.18
C LEU A 102 13.27 -11.69 -10.02
N ASP A 103 14.07 -10.74 -9.54
CA ASP A 103 15.04 -11.03 -8.49
C ASP A 103 14.34 -11.31 -7.15
N THR A 104 14.38 -12.57 -6.75
CA THR A 104 13.86 -13.06 -5.46
C THR A 104 14.90 -12.89 -4.34
N THR A 105 16.13 -12.51 -4.69
CA THR A 105 17.22 -12.27 -3.74
C THR A 105 17.08 -10.89 -3.10
N GLU A 106 16.53 -10.83 -1.88
CA GLU A 106 16.42 -9.60 -1.07
C GLU A 106 17.77 -8.90 -0.73
N GLY A 107 18.90 -9.39 -1.27
CA GLY A 107 20.26 -8.93 -0.94
C GLY A 107 21.02 -8.15 -2.00
N THR A 108 20.62 -8.20 -3.28
CA THR A 108 21.32 -7.45 -4.35
C THR A 108 20.51 -6.21 -4.68
N VAL A 109 20.84 -5.11 -4.01
CA VAL A 109 20.33 -3.78 -4.36
C VAL A 109 20.82 -3.48 -5.78
N PRO A 110 19.95 -3.22 -6.78
CA PRO A 110 20.42 -2.68 -8.04
C PRO A 110 21.12 -1.36 -7.74
N SER A 111 22.37 -1.20 -8.17
CA SER A 111 23.27 -0.10 -7.80
C SER A 111 22.82 1.31 -8.22
N SER A 112 21.59 1.48 -8.69
CA SER A 112 20.95 2.78 -8.81
C SER A 112 19.43 2.61 -8.80
N PRO A 113 18.70 3.20 -7.84
CA PRO A 113 17.29 3.51 -8.04
C PRO A 113 17.13 4.25 -9.37
N LEU A 114 16.07 3.98 -10.12
CA LEU A 114 15.74 4.79 -11.30
C LEU A 114 15.39 6.19 -10.76
N GLU A 115 16.37 7.09 -10.79
CA GLU A 115 16.38 8.38 -10.11
C GLU A 115 15.54 9.43 -10.86
N SER A 116 14.32 9.05 -11.28
CA SER A 116 13.43 9.91 -12.08
C SER A 116 12.45 10.71 -11.23
N LEU A 117 12.32 10.43 -9.92
CA LEU A 117 11.43 11.18 -9.02
C LEU A 117 12.22 12.01 -8.02
N PRO A 118 12.07 13.34 -8.01
CA PRO A 118 12.75 14.19 -7.04
C PRO A 118 12.28 13.88 -5.62
N ALA A 119 13.23 13.81 -4.68
CA ALA A 119 12.96 13.51 -3.27
C ALA A 119 11.92 14.44 -2.62
N SER A 120 11.73 15.63 -3.18
CA SER A 120 10.78 16.65 -2.73
C SER A 120 9.30 16.32 -3.03
N THR A 121 9.00 15.38 -3.94
CA THR A 121 7.63 14.88 -4.19
C THR A 121 7.27 13.70 -3.27
N LEU A 122 8.21 13.25 -2.43
CA LEU A 122 8.08 12.07 -1.59
C LEU A 122 7.27 12.38 -0.32
N GLY A 123 5.95 12.31 -0.44
CA GLY A 123 5.05 12.30 0.70
C GLY A 123 5.24 11.08 1.63
N PRO A 124 4.41 10.94 2.69
CA PRO A 124 4.48 9.86 3.69
C PRO A 124 4.43 8.42 3.15
N ILE A 125 4.14 8.25 1.86
CA ILE A 125 3.93 6.99 1.14
C ILE A 125 5.24 6.24 0.93
N PHE A 126 6.34 6.98 0.81
CA PHE A 126 7.70 6.48 0.52
C PHE A 126 8.51 6.22 1.78
N ARG A 127 7.99 6.55 2.98
CA ARG A 127 8.66 6.24 4.24
C ARG A 127 8.52 4.76 4.55
N LYS A 128 9.63 4.13 4.98
CA LYS A 128 9.67 2.76 5.50
C LYS A 128 8.53 2.59 6.52
N ARG A 129 7.55 1.76 6.17
CA ARG A 129 6.35 1.59 6.98
C ARG A 129 6.77 0.97 8.31
N ARG A 130 6.31 1.54 9.45
CA ARG A 130 6.47 0.87 10.75
C ARG A 130 5.85 -0.52 10.66
N LEU A 131 6.62 -1.55 11.06
CA LEU A 131 6.14 -2.92 11.12
C LEU A 131 4.89 -2.99 11.99
N ARG A 132 3.89 -3.74 11.51
CA ARG A 132 2.65 -3.90 12.25
C ARG A 132 2.94 -4.75 13.49
N THR A 133 2.65 -4.23 14.68
CA THR A 133 2.69 -5.02 15.91
C THR A 133 1.65 -6.13 15.83
N VAL A 134 2.08 -7.39 15.88
CA VAL A 134 1.18 -8.54 16.00
C VAL A 134 0.83 -8.71 17.47
N LEU A 135 -0.44 -8.50 17.80
CA LEU A 135 -0.92 -8.74 19.17
C LEU A 135 -1.22 -10.22 19.36
N SER A 136 -0.65 -10.81 20.42
CA SER A 136 -0.95 -12.18 20.84
C SER A 136 -2.43 -12.33 21.20
N SER A 137 -2.95 -13.55 21.17
CA SER A 137 -4.33 -13.84 21.56
C SER A 137 -4.62 -13.43 23.00
N GLU A 138 -3.65 -13.65 23.90
CA GLU A 138 -3.73 -13.24 25.30
C GLU A 138 -3.80 -11.71 25.46
N ALA A 139 -2.91 -10.98 24.76
CA ALA A 139 -2.94 -9.51 24.80
C ALA A 139 -4.26 -8.94 24.28
N LYS A 140 -4.85 -9.55 23.23
CA LYS A 140 -6.17 -9.14 22.73
C LYS A 140 -7.28 -9.35 23.76
N LYS A 141 -7.26 -10.48 24.49
CA LYS A 141 -8.25 -10.79 25.52
C LYS A 141 -8.20 -9.76 26.65
N VAL A 142 -7.01 -9.50 27.19
CA VAL A 142 -6.82 -8.50 28.25
C VAL A 142 -7.24 -7.09 27.81
N LEU A 143 -6.94 -6.71 26.56
CA LEU A 143 -7.36 -5.42 26.01
C LEU A 143 -8.89 -5.33 25.84
N GLU A 144 -9.54 -6.43 25.45
CA GLU A 144 -10.99 -6.49 25.32
C GLU A 144 -11.70 -6.44 26.67
N ASP A 145 -11.21 -7.17 27.68
CA ASP A 145 -11.74 -7.13 29.04
C ASP A 145 -11.62 -5.71 29.63
N ALA A 146 -10.47 -5.05 29.44
CA ALA A 146 -10.27 -3.66 29.84
C ALA A 146 -11.18 -2.68 29.08
N PHE A 147 -11.46 -2.95 27.80
CA PHE A 147 -12.36 -2.13 26.99
C PHE A 147 -13.83 -2.26 27.41
N ILE A 148 -14.24 -3.44 27.86
CA ILE A 148 -15.59 -3.66 28.40
C ILE A 148 -15.75 -2.90 29.73
N ALA A 149 -14.72 -2.90 30.58
CA ALA A 149 -14.73 -2.16 31.83
C ALA A 149 -14.74 -0.63 31.62
N ASP A 150 -13.91 -0.12 30.70
CA ASP A 150 -13.89 1.28 30.33
C ASP A 150 -13.47 1.46 28.86
N ALA A 151 -14.34 2.06 28.05
CA ALA A 151 -14.07 2.33 26.64
C ALA A 151 -13.19 3.57 26.41
N HIS A 152 -13.03 4.44 27.42
CA HIS A 152 -12.24 5.68 27.39
C HIS A 152 -11.25 5.75 28.57
N PRO A 153 -10.38 4.75 28.73
CA PRO A 153 -9.44 4.73 29.84
C PRO A 153 -8.46 5.91 29.73
N PRO A 154 -8.13 6.55 30.87
CA PRO A 154 -7.18 7.65 30.89
C PRO A 154 -5.78 7.17 30.51
N THR A 155 -4.92 8.11 30.09
CA THR A 155 -3.56 7.79 29.62
C THR A 155 -2.72 7.03 30.66
N THR A 156 -2.96 7.23 31.95
CA THR A 156 -2.31 6.50 33.05
C THR A 156 -2.64 5.01 33.02
N VAL A 157 -3.93 4.67 32.83
CA VAL A 157 -4.40 3.28 32.70
C VAL A 157 -3.87 2.64 31.42
N LEU A 158 -3.85 3.39 30.31
CA LEU A 158 -3.25 2.91 29.05
C LEU A 158 -1.76 2.57 29.19
N LYS A 159 -0.99 3.40 29.92
CA LYS A 159 0.43 3.13 30.22
C LYS A 159 0.57 1.87 31.07
N HIS A 160 -0.25 1.70 32.10
CA HIS A 160 -0.22 0.51 32.95
C HIS A 160 -0.54 -0.78 32.16
N LEU A 161 -1.57 -0.75 31.32
CA LEU A 161 -1.91 -1.86 30.42
C LEU A 161 -0.78 -2.18 29.45
N ALA A 162 -0.12 -1.15 28.91
CA ALA A 162 1.03 -1.31 28.02
C ALA A 162 2.20 -2.01 28.73
N SER A 163 2.54 -1.58 29.96
CA SER A 163 3.56 -2.24 30.78
C SER A 163 3.19 -3.69 31.11
N LYS A 164 1.94 -3.96 31.50
CA LYS A 164 1.45 -5.31 31.82
C LYS A 164 1.55 -6.26 30.62
N LEU A 165 1.31 -5.76 29.41
CA LEU A 165 1.32 -6.55 28.17
C LEU A 165 2.68 -6.52 27.46
N ASN A 166 3.68 -5.83 28.01
CA ASN A 166 4.97 -5.56 27.37
C ASN A 166 4.82 -4.99 25.94
N LEU A 167 3.92 -4.01 25.79
CA LEU A 167 3.62 -3.33 24.53
C LEU A 167 3.95 -1.84 24.62
N ASP A 168 4.18 -1.20 23.48
CA ASP A 168 4.26 0.26 23.42
C ASP A 168 2.91 0.89 23.77
N THR A 169 2.91 1.93 24.60
CA THR A 169 1.69 2.68 24.98
C THR A 169 0.94 3.20 23.75
N HIS A 170 1.64 3.56 22.67
CA HIS A 170 1.06 3.93 21.40
C HIS A 170 0.23 2.80 20.77
N VAL A 171 0.70 1.55 20.85
CA VAL A 171 -0.02 0.38 20.31
C VAL A 171 -1.34 0.19 21.05
N VAL A 172 -1.31 0.25 22.39
CA VAL A 172 -2.52 0.14 23.22
C VAL A 172 -3.49 1.28 22.92
N ARG A 173 -2.99 2.53 22.85
CA ARG A 173 -3.81 3.70 22.51
C ARG A 173 -4.48 3.57 21.14
N VAL A 174 -3.72 3.17 20.11
CA VAL A 174 -4.23 2.94 18.75
C VAL A 174 -5.21 1.78 18.72
N TRP A 175 -5.01 0.74 19.53
CA TRP A 175 -5.95 -0.37 19.66
C TRP A 175 -7.30 0.10 20.18
N PHE A 176 -7.33 0.86 21.29
CA PHE A 176 -8.57 1.42 21.85
C PHE A 176 -9.28 2.36 20.86
N TYR A 177 -8.53 3.24 20.19
CA TYR A 177 -9.07 4.11 19.14
C TYR A 177 -9.74 3.29 18.02
N ASN A 178 -9.01 2.32 17.47
CA ASN A 178 -9.54 1.45 16.41
C ASN A 178 -10.73 0.61 16.87
N ARG A 179 -10.74 0.14 18.12
CA ARG A 179 -11.84 -0.64 18.69
C ARG A 179 -13.12 0.18 18.78
N ARG A 180 -13.04 1.44 19.23
CA ARG A 180 -14.16 2.39 19.20
C ARG A 180 -14.64 2.67 17.78
N SER A 181 -13.73 2.97 16.86
CA SER A 181 -14.10 3.25 15.46
C SER A 181 -14.80 2.07 14.79
N ARG A 182 -14.50 0.83 15.17
CA ARG A 182 -15.20 -0.36 14.65
C ARG A 182 -16.63 -0.51 15.20
N ARG A 183 -16.93 -0.05 16.42
CA ARG A 183 -18.30 -0.03 16.96
C ARG A 183 -19.18 1.01 16.28
N CYS A 184 -18.60 2.12 15.83
CA CYS A 184 -19.33 3.21 15.17
C CYS A 184 -19.42 3.07 13.64
N ARG A 185 -18.86 2.01 13.03
CA ARG A 185 -19.02 1.81 11.58
C ARG A 185 -20.40 1.23 11.30
N PRO A 186 -21.29 1.92 10.56
CA PRO A 186 -22.47 1.27 10.02
C PRO A 186 -21.99 0.09 9.18
N LYS A 187 -22.59 -1.09 9.41
CA LYS A 187 -22.34 -2.26 8.55
C LYS A 187 -22.74 -1.82 7.14
N MET A 188 -21.77 -1.73 6.23
CA MET A 188 -22.07 -1.53 4.82
C MET A 188 -22.94 -2.70 4.37
N VAL A 189 -24.23 -2.43 4.18
CA VAL A 189 -25.15 -3.33 3.51
C VAL A 189 -24.63 -3.43 2.07
N LYS A 190 -24.25 -4.64 1.67
CA LYS A 190 -23.93 -4.91 0.26
C LYS A 190 -25.23 -4.72 -0.51
N ILE A 191 -25.26 -3.72 -1.39
CA ILE A 191 -26.28 -3.66 -2.44
C ILE A 191 -25.85 -4.74 -3.44
N ASN A 192 -26.65 -5.79 -3.53
CA ASN A 192 -26.51 -6.85 -4.53
C ASN A 192 -26.82 -6.31 -5.92
#